data_AF-A0A8J5ICQ5-F1
#
_entry.id   AF-A0A8J5ICQ5-F1
#
_cell.length_a   1.000
_cell.length_b   1.000
_cell.length_c   1.000
_cell.angle_alpha   90.00
_cell.angle_beta   90.00
_cell.angle_gamma   90.00
#
_symmetry.space_group_name_H-M   'P 1'
#
loop_
_entity.id
_entity.type
_entity.pdbx_description
1 polymer ?
#
loop_
_entity_poly.entity_id
_entity_poly.type
_entity_poly.pdbx_seq_one_letter_code
_entity_poly.pdbx_strand_id
1 'polypeptide(L)'
;MGLVASTDRRPVFYFIGDSITEQASDPSKSGFITLLQDHYVRSVDMINRGLSGYTTKWRHGDRTNAAAGKYAHACVELAAEENVHVLDLHTYFNTTFPDVNERQTYFVDGLHFSAKGHKEVGKLLSVAINGMFDKEELKRFDKWQLPYWHDFIH
;
A
#
# COMPACT_ATOMS: atom_id res chain seq x y z
N MET A 1 -36.02 -0.25 18.59
CA MET A 1 -34.58 -0.48 18.82
C MET A 1 -33.84 0.71 18.21
N GLY A 2 -33.09 1.47 18.99
CA GLY A 2 -32.53 2.76 18.53
C GLY A 2 -31.45 2.59 17.47
N LEU A 3 -31.53 3.41 16.42
CA LEU A 3 -30.46 3.65 15.45
C LEU A 3 -29.22 4.16 16.18
N VAL A 4 -28.15 3.38 16.23
CA VAL A 4 -26.84 3.89 16.63
C VAL A 4 -25.86 3.58 15.52
N ALA A 5 -25.64 4.56 14.65
CA ALA A 5 -24.47 4.56 13.78
C ALA A 5 -23.22 4.41 14.67
N SER A 6 -22.28 3.56 14.26
CA SER A 6 -21.03 3.37 14.98
C SER A 6 -20.35 4.72 15.24
N THR A 7 -20.10 5.07 16.50
CA THR A 7 -19.34 6.28 16.88
C THR A 7 -17.84 6.11 16.65
N ASP A 8 -17.38 4.88 16.40
CA ASP A 8 -15.98 4.58 16.09
C ASP A 8 -15.57 5.26 14.78
N ARG A 9 -14.49 6.05 14.84
CA ARG A 9 -13.92 6.66 13.64
C ARG A 9 -13.46 5.57 12.66
N ARG A 10 -13.73 5.81 11.36
CA ARG A 10 -13.25 4.94 10.30
C ARG A 10 -11.73 4.86 10.33
N PRO A 11 -11.15 3.66 10.29
CA PRO A 11 -9.74 3.51 10.00
C PRO A 11 -9.43 4.15 8.64
N VAL A 12 -8.30 4.86 8.57
CA VAL A 12 -7.85 5.53 7.34
C VAL A 12 -6.40 5.13 7.10
N PHE A 13 -6.12 4.61 5.91
CA PHE A 13 -4.75 4.40 5.44
C PHE A 13 -4.38 5.51 4.45
N TYR A 14 -3.39 6.31 4.83
CA TYR A 14 -2.81 7.34 3.98
C TYR A 14 -1.63 6.78 3.21
N PHE A 15 -1.67 6.92 1.89
CA PHE A 15 -0.58 6.55 1.01
C PHE A 15 0.07 7.82 0.49
N ILE A 16 1.30 8.09 0.91
CA ILE A 16 2.07 9.28 0.53
C ILE A 16 3.29 8.79 -0.25
N GLY A 17 3.58 9.41 -1.39
CA GLY A 17 4.72 9.02 -2.20
C GLY A 17 4.75 9.73 -3.55
N ASP A 18 5.39 9.08 -4.52
CA ASP A 18 5.64 9.63 -5.85
C ASP A 18 4.63 9.11 -6.89
N SER A 19 5.05 9.01 -8.14
CA SER A 19 4.23 8.47 -9.25
C SER A 19 3.81 7.02 -9.04
N ILE A 20 4.57 6.20 -8.32
CA ILE A 20 4.19 4.81 -8.02
C ILE A 20 2.97 4.81 -7.11
N THR A 21 2.96 5.66 -6.08
CA THR A 21 1.81 5.83 -5.18
C THR A 21 0.64 6.48 -5.89
N GLU A 22 0.87 7.52 -6.70
CA GLU A 22 -0.18 8.21 -7.47
C GLU A 22 -0.93 7.22 -8.39
N GLN A 23 -0.19 6.37 -9.11
CA GLN A 23 -0.75 5.37 -10.01
C GLN A 23 -1.38 4.17 -9.29
N ALA A 24 -1.14 3.99 -7.99
CA ALA A 24 -1.61 2.83 -7.26
C ALA A 24 -3.13 2.78 -7.06
N SER A 25 -3.86 3.87 -7.31
CA SER A 25 -5.33 3.89 -7.35
C SER A 25 -5.92 3.78 -8.76
N ASP A 26 -5.09 3.52 -9.78
CA ASP A 26 -5.54 3.33 -11.17
C ASP A 26 -6.11 1.90 -11.38
N PRO A 27 -7.43 1.76 -11.61
CA PRO A 27 -8.03 0.44 -11.81
C PRO A 27 -7.56 -0.24 -13.10
N SER A 28 -7.15 0.52 -14.13
CA SER A 28 -6.64 -0.06 -15.39
C SER A 28 -5.32 -0.80 -15.19
N LYS A 29 -4.59 -0.47 -14.11
CA LYS A 29 -3.31 -1.07 -13.74
C LYS A 29 -3.41 -2.13 -12.66
N SER A 30 -4.62 -2.45 -12.19
CA SER A 30 -4.81 -3.25 -10.96
C SER A 30 -4.03 -2.65 -9.78
N GLY A 31 -4.04 -1.33 -9.64
CA GLY A 31 -3.25 -0.61 -8.64
C GLY A 31 -3.44 -1.15 -7.22
N PHE A 32 -2.37 -1.24 -6.44
CA PHE A 32 -2.43 -1.88 -5.11
C PHE A 32 -3.38 -1.15 -4.13
N ILE A 33 -3.56 0.17 -4.26
CA ILE A 33 -4.57 0.90 -3.48
C ILE A 33 -5.97 0.51 -3.95
N THR A 34 -6.20 0.37 -5.26
CA THR A 34 -7.48 -0.10 -5.79
C THR A 34 -7.83 -1.50 -5.26
N LEU A 35 -6.86 -2.41 -5.23
CA LEU A 35 -7.05 -3.76 -4.70
C LEU A 35 -7.39 -3.75 -3.20
N LEU A 36 -6.74 -2.88 -2.42
CA LEU A 36 -7.05 -2.72 -0.99
C LEU A 36 -8.41 -2.03 -0.78
N GLN A 37 -8.78 -1.06 -1.61
CA GLN A 37 -10.09 -0.41 -1.56
C GLN A 37 -11.24 -1.39 -1.81
N ASP A 38 -11.06 -2.31 -2.76
CA ASP A 38 -12.02 -3.39 -3.03
C ASP A 38 -12.12 -4.34 -1.82
N HIS A 39 -10.98 -4.73 -1.24
CA HIS A 39 -10.95 -5.63 -0.08
C HIS A 39 -11.60 -5.03 1.18
N TYR A 40 -11.31 -3.76 1.48
CA TYR A 40 -11.81 -3.06 2.67
C TYR A 40 -13.02 -2.16 2.38
N VAL A 41 -13.79 -2.51 1.37
CA VAL A 41 -14.96 -1.74 0.95
C VAL A 41 -15.93 -1.56 2.13
N ARG A 42 -16.31 -0.30 2.40
CA ARG A 42 -17.21 0.13 3.49
C ARG A 42 -16.64 0.05 4.92
N SER A 43 -15.38 -0.34 5.10
CA SER A 43 -14.76 -0.47 6.44
C SER A 43 -13.52 0.39 6.64
N VAL A 44 -12.65 0.56 5.63
CA VAL A 44 -11.42 1.37 5.73
C VAL A 44 -11.35 2.35 4.57
N ASP A 45 -11.04 3.62 4.86
CA ASP A 45 -10.78 4.60 3.80
C ASP A 45 -9.30 4.54 3.38
N MET A 46 -9.07 4.45 2.07
CA MET A 46 -7.74 4.50 1.48
C MET A 46 -7.56 5.85 0.79
N ILE A 47 -6.67 6.69 1.30
CA ILE A 47 -6.46 8.05 0.79
C ILE A 47 -5.12 8.12 0.07
N ASN A 48 -5.17 8.23 -1.26
CA ASN A 48 -3.99 8.42 -2.10
C ASN A 48 -3.55 9.89 -2.11
N ARG A 49 -2.28 10.13 -1.75
CA ARG A 49 -1.58 11.42 -1.75
C ARG A 49 -0.25 11.33 -2.52
N GLY A 50 -0.15 10.39 -3.46
CA GLY A 50 0.96 10.32 -4.40
C GLY A 50 1.03 11.56 -5.29
N LEU A 51 2.24 11.99 -5.61
CA LEU A 51 2.50 13.11 -6.51
C LEU A 51 3.64 12.74 -7.48
N SER A 52 3.33 12.61 -8.77
CA SER A 52 4.31 12.29 -9.80
C SER A 52 5.49 13.26 -9.78
N GLY A 53 6.71 12.73 -9.71
CA GLY A 53 7.94 13.51 -9.64
C GLY A 53 8.30 14.03 -8.23
N TYR A 54 7.55 13.66 -7.19
CA TYR A 54 7.89 14.01 -5.81
C TYR A 54 9.15 13.25 -5.36
N THR A 55 10.16 13.98 -4.90
CA THR A 55 11.44 13.41 -4.44
C THR A 55 11.93 14.12 -3.17
N THR A 56 12.71 13.43 -2.34
CA THR A 56 13.34 14.03 -1.14
C THR A 56 14.52 14.95 -1.49
N LYS A 57 15.19 14.72 -2.64
CA LYS A 57 16.17 15.61 -3.30
C LYS A 57 16.44 15.13 -4.74
N TRP A 58 16.42 16.02 -5.72
CA TRP A 58 16.79 15.69 -7.10
C TRP A 58 18.31 15.48 -7.21
N ARG A 59 18.75 14.24 -7.42
CA ARG A 59 20.11 13.94 -7.92
C ARG A 59 20.02 13.42 -9.35
N HIS A 60 20.67 14.12 -10.28
CA HIS A 60 20.86 13.61 -11.63
C HIS A 60 21.66 12.30 -11.58
N GLY A 61 21.15 11.24 -12.21
CA GLY A 61 21.84 9.94 -12.37
C GLY A 61 21.36 8.79 -11.48
N ASP A 62 20.34 8.97 -10.64
CA ASP A 62 20.00 8.04 -9.54
C ASP A 62 18.89 7.00 -9.85
N ARG A 63 18.71 6.60 -11.13
CA ARG A 63 17.63 5.68 -11.55
C ARG A 63 18.05 4.21 -11.67
N THR A 64 19.15 3.81 -11.02
CA THR A 64 19.60 2.41 -11.05
C THR A 64 18.99 1.61 -9.90
N ASN A 65 18.79 0.31 -10.09
CA ASN A 65 18.35 -0.58 -9.02
C ASN A 65 19.33 -0.58 -7.82
N ALA A 66 20.63 -0.40 -8.06
CA ALA A 66 21.63 -0.29 -7.01
C ALA A 66 21.52 1.01 -6.21
N ALA A 67 21.21 2.13 -6.89
CA ALA A 67 20.92 3.41 -6.22
C ALA A 67 19.66 3.33 -5.35
N ALA A 68 18.57 2.78 -5.90
CA ALA A 68 17.33 2.56 -5.15
C ALA A 68 17.58 1.71 -3.89
N GLY A 69 18.45 0.70 -3.98
CA GLY A 69 18.84 -0.15 -2.85
C GLY A 69 19.51 0.61 -1.70
N LYS A 70 20.32 1.63 -1.98
CA LYS A 70 20.94 2.45 -0.93
C LYS A 70 19.89 3.24 -0.15
N TYR A 71 18.91 3.80 -0.86
CA TYR A 71 17.81 4.52 -0.23
C TYR A 71 16.90 3.57 0.57
N ALA A 72 16.55 2.41 0.00
CA ALA A 72 15.76 1.40 0.67
C ALA A 72 16.42 0.91 1.97
N HIS A 73 17.74 0.65 1.92
CA HIS A 73 18.50 0.24 3.11
C HIS A 73 18.45 1.30 4.22
N ALA A 74 18.68 2.58 3.88
CA ALA A 74 18.58 3.68 4.85
C ALA A 74 17.17 3.79 5.46
N CYS A 75 16.11 3.56 4.67
CA CYS A 75 14.74 3.50 5.19
C CYS A 75 14.52 2.33 6.16
N VAL A 76 15.11 1.16 5.90
CA VAL A 76 15.02 -0.01 6.78
C VAL A 76 15.77 0.22 8.09
N GLU A 77 16.98 0.77 8.04
CA GLU A 77 17.76 1.11 9.23
C GLU A 77 17.00 2.13 10.10
N LEU A 78 16.52 3.22 9.50
CA LEU A 78 15.74 4.24 10.21
C LEU A 78 14.44 3.66 10.79
N ALA A 79 13.75 2.78 10.07
CA ALA A 79 12.54 2.15 10.58
C ALA A 79 12.81 1.31 11.83
N ALA A 80 13.95 0.60 11.88
CA ALA A 80 14.38 -0.13 13.05
C ALA A 80 14.75 0.80 14.22
N GLU A 81 15.43 1.92 13.95
CA GLU A 81 15.79 2.93 14.96
C GLU A 81 14.56 3.60 15.58
N GLU A 82 13.57 3.94 14.75
CA GLU A 82 12.32 4.61 15.18
C GLU A 82 11.24 3.62 15.66
N ASN A 83 11.54 2.32 15.65
CA ASN A 83 10.60 1.25 16.01
C ASN A 83 9.27 1.34 15.22
N VAL A 84 9.37 1.56 13.91
CA VAL A 84 8.25 1.54 12.98
C VAL A 84 8.36 0.37 12.01
N HIS A 85 7.21 -0.18 11.61
CA HIS A 85 7.18 -1.30 10.67
C HIS A 85 7.65 -0.87 9.27
N VAL A 86 8.37 -1.75 8.59
CA VAL A 86 8.85 -1.52 7.22
C VAL A 86 8.59 -2.73 6.33
N LEU A 87 8.07 -2.48 5.13
CA LEU A 87 7.97 -3.47 4.06
C LEU A 87 9.06 -3.17 3.02
N ASP A 88 10.18 -3.90 3.09
CA ASP A 88 11.31 -3.71 2.17
C ASP A 88 11.06 -4.38 0.81
N LEU A 89 10.39 -3.63 -0.07
CA LEU A 89 10.12 -4.07 -1.44
C LEU A 89 11.39 -4.27 -2.26
N HIS A 90 12.45 -3.49 -2.01
CA HIS A 90 13.69 -3.59 -2.78
C HIS A 90 14.36 -4.95 -2.54
N THR A 91 14.59 -5.30 -1.28
CA THR A 91 15.14 -6.62 -0.94
C THR A 91 14.21 -7.71 -1.43
N TYR A 92 12.91 -7.63 -1.16
CA TYR A 92 11.92 -8.63 -1.59
C TYR A 92 12.00 -8.94 -3.10
N PHE A 93 11.91 -7.92 -3.96
CA PHE A 93 11.91 -8.16 -5.40
C PHE A 93 13.24 -8.73 -5.88
N ASN A 94 14.38 -8.27 -5.32
CA ASN A 94 15.69 -8.75 -5.73
C ASN A 94 16.01 -10.17 -5.23
N THR A 95 15.54 -10.57 -4.05
CA THR A 95 15.77 -11.91 -3.49
C THR A 95 14.78 -12.94 -4.03
N THR A 96 13.51 -12.58 -4.14
CA THR A 96 12.44 -13.49 -4.58
C THR A 96 12.51 -13.75 -6.07
N PHE A 97 12.91 -12.76 -6.86
CA PHE A 97 13.04 -12.85 -8.32
C PHE A 97 14.48 -12.51 -8.73
N PRO A 98 15.46 -13.41 -8.50
CA PRO A 98 16.87 -13.12 -8.79
C PRO A 98 17.15 -12.96 -10.29
N ASP A 99 16.40 -13.65 -11.15
CA ASP A 99 16.46 -13.46 -12.60
C ASP A 99 15.93 -12.07 -12.97
N VAL A 100 16.80 -11.26 -13.57
CA VAL A 100 16.49 -9.89 -14.01
C VAL A 100 15.37 -9.87 -15.04
N ASN A 101 15.34 -10.84 -15.96
CA ASN A 101 14.32 -10.89 -17.02
C ASN A 101 12.94 -11.15 -16.42
N GLU A 102 12.86 -12.05 -15.43
CA GLU A 102 11.62 -12.28 -14.69
C GLU A 102 11.23 -11.04 -13.87
N ARG A 103 12.17 -10.49 -13.10
CA ARG A 103 11.93 -9.33 -12.23
C ARG A 103 11.43 -8.11 -12.99
N GLN A 104 11.96 -7.86 -14.20
CA GLN A 104 11.53 -6.76 -15.05
C GLN A 104 10.04 -6.85 -15.45
N THR A 105 9.44 -8.04 -15.49
CA THR A 105 8.01 -8.20 -15.81
C THR A 105 7.07 -7.60 -14.76
N TYR A 106 7.56 -7.32 -13.55
CA TYR A 106 6.80 -6.63 -12.50
C TYR A 106 6.75 -5.12 -12.71
N PHE A 107 7.46 -4.59 -13.71
CA PHE A 107 7.52 -3.17 -14.04
C PHE A 107 7.14 -2.92 -15.51
N VAL A 108 6.63 -1.74 -15.82
CA VAL A 108 6.29 -1.31 -17.19
C VAL A 108 7.52 -0.74 -17.89
N ASP A 109 8.29 0.08 -17.20
CA ASP A 109 9.43 0.85 -17.71
C ASP A 109 10.69 0.68 -16.85
N GLY A 110 10.70 -0.35 -16.00
CA GLY A 110 11.75 -0.59 -15.00
C GLY A 110 11.60 0.21 -13.71
N LEU A 111 10.56 1.04 -13.58
CA LEU A 111 10.26 1.84 -12.37
C LEU A 111 8.81 1.66 -11.91
N HIS A 112 7.85 1.92 -12.79
CA HIS A 112 6.42 1.85 -12.45
C HIS A 112 5.96 0.39 -12.49
N PHE A 113 5.18 -0.03 -11.50
CA PHE A 113 4.68 -1.39 -11.44
C PHE A 113 3.76 -1.70 -12.64
N SER A 114 3.93 -2.90 -13.20
CA SER A 114 2.93 -3.49 -14.09
C SER A 114 1.72 -3.97 -13.26
N ALA A 115 0.66 -4.43 -13.92
CA ALA A 115 -0.46 -5.06 -13.20
C ALA A 115 -0.03 -6.27 -12.36
N LYS A 116 1.02 -6.99 -12.80
CA LYS A 116 1.64 -8.06 -12.03
C LYS A 116 2.36 -7.50 -10.79
N GLY A 117 3.12 -6.43 -10.95
CA GLY A 117 3.76 -5.68 -9.86
C GLY A 117 2.79 -5.19 -8.79
N HIS A 118 1.73 -4.49 -9.19
CA HIS A 118 0.75 -3.97 -8.25
C HIS A 118 0.04 -5.08 -7.47
N LYS A 119 -0.33 -6.20 -8.12
CA LYS A 119 -0.92 -7.34 -7.43
C LYS A 119 0.02 -7.95 -6.39
N GLU A 120 1.30 -8.03 -6.71
CA GLU A 120 2.29 -8.56 -5.77
C GLU A 120 2.47 -7.64 -4.56
N VAL A 121 2.59 -6.33 -4.78
CA VAL A 121 2.64 -5.34 -3.68
C VAL A 121 1.36 -5.36 -2.84
N GLY A 122 0.19 -5.49 -3.47
CA GLY A 122 -1.08 -5.59 -2.75
C GLY A 122 -1.12 -6.77 -1.77
N LYS A 123 -0.64 -7.96 -2.18
CA LYS A 123 -0.53 -9.11 -1.29
C LYS A 123 0.40 -8.84 -0.10
N LEU A 124 1.58 -8.26 -0.37
CA LEU A 124 2.55 -7.96 0.68
C LEU A 124 2.01 -6.93 1.68
N LEU A 125 1.27 -5.92 1.20
CA LEU A 125 0.60 -4.97 2.07
C LEU A 125 -0.47 -5.64 2.94
N SER A 126 -1.27 -6.56 2.39
CA SER A 126 -2.22 -7.35 3.19
C SER A 126 -1.52 -8.15 4.29
N VAL A 127 -0.40 -8.82 3.99
CA VAL A 127 0.38 -9.55 5.00
C VAL A 127 0.93 -8.59 6.06
N ALA A 128 1.50 -7.46 5.65
CA ALA A 128 2.03 -6.45 6.56
C ALA A 128 0.95 -5.89 7.48
N ILE A 129 -0.21 -5.48 6.95
CA ILE A 129 -1.34 -4.97 7.73
C ILE A 129 -1.78 -6.00 8.77
N ASN A 130 -1.96 -7.27 8.37
CA ASN A 130 -2.36 -8.34 9.30
C ASN A 130 -1.30 -8.64 10.38
N GLY A 131 -0.03 -8.32 10.14
CA GLY A 131 1.05 -8.47 11.11
C GLY A 131 1.26 -7.26 12.04
N MET A 132 0.87 -6.06 11.60
CA MET A 132 1.08 -4.80 12.34
C MET A 132 0.06 -4.56 13.45
N PHE A 133 -1.17 -5.02 13.27
CA PHE A 133 -2.29 -4.72 14.17
C PHE A 133 -2.71 -5.94 14.98
N ASP A 134 -3.16 -5.72 16.21
CA ASP A 134 -3.74 -6.78 17.03
C ASP A 134 -5.12 -7.21 16.53
N LYS A 135 -5.66 -8.29 17.10
CA LYS A 135 -6.96 -8.84 16.69
C LYS A 135 -8.13 -7.88 16.89
N GLU A 136 -8.08 -6.99 17.87
CA GLU A 136 -9.18 -6.05 18.11
C GLU A 136 -9.14 -4.91 17.09
N GLU A 137 -7.95 -4.40 16.76
CA GLU A 137 -7.78 -3.42 15.69
C GLU A 137 -8.15 -4.01 14.32
N LEU A 138 -7.74 -5.26 14.01
CA LEU A 138 -8.10 -5.91 12.76
C LEU A 138 -9.62 -6.10 12.61
N LYS A 139 -10.36 -6.40 13.69
CA LYS A 139 -11.84 -6.45 13.64
C LYS A 139 -12.46 -5.12 13.19
N ARG A 140 -11.81 -3.98 13.44
CA ARG A 140 -12.30 -2.67 12.98
C ARG A 140 -12.23 -2.56 11.46
N PHE A 141 -11.32 -3.28 10.81
CA PHE A 141 -11.19 -3.29 9.34
C PHE A 141 -12.26 -4.16 8.66
N ASP A 142 -13.01 -4.98 9.41
CA ASP A 142 -14.14 -5.76 8.90
C ASP A 142 -15.50 -5.15 9.26
N LYS A 143 -15.52 -4.12 10.12
CA LYS A 143 -16.75 -3.50 10.60
C LYS A 143 -17.27 -2.45 9.62
N TRP A 144 -18.42 -2.73 9.00
CA TRP A 144 -19.13 -1.73 8.20
C TRP A 144 -19.65 -0.61 9.08
N GLN A 145 -19.46 0.62 8.61
CA GLN A 145 -19.88 1.80 9.37
C GLN A 145 -21.23 2.37 8.96
N LEU A 146 -21.76 1.94 7.81
CA LEU A 146 -23.09 2.32 7.39
C LEU A 146 -24.12 1.31 7.90
N PRO A 147 -25.31 1.75 8.34
CA PRO A 147 -26.38 0.85 8.77
C PRO A 147 -26.76 -0.13 7.66
N TYR A 148 -27.32 -1.27 8.04
CA TYR A 148 -27.84 -2.22 7.07
C TYR A 148 -29.11 -1.64 6.44
N TRP A 149 -29.39 -1.96 5.17
CA TRP A 149 -30.51 -1.32 4.48
C TRP A 149 -31.86 -1.58 5.16
N HIS A 150 -32.02 -2.74 5.80
CA HIS A 150 -33.24 -3.08 6.56
C HIS A 150 -33.43 -2.15 7.78
N ASP A 151 -32.38 -1.49 8.26
CA ASP A 151 -32.49 -0.50 9.33
C ASP A 151 -33.20 0.78 8.88
N PHE A 152 -33.36 0.98 7.56
CA PHE A 152 -33.99 2.17 6.97
C PHE A 152 -35.41 1.93 6.44
N ILE A 153 -35.88 0.68 6.39
CA ILE A 153 -37.22 0.36 5.87
C ILE A 153 -38.09 -0.11 7.04
N HIS A 154 -39.06 0.73 7.42
CA HIS A 154 -40.09 0.48 8.42
C HIS A 154 -41.41 0.12 7.75
#